data_AF-A0A2J8BAV9-F1
#
_entry.id   AF-A0A2J8BAV9-F1
#
_cell.length_a   1.000
_cell.length_b   1.000
_cell.length_c   1.000
_cell.angle_alpha   90.00
_cell.angle_beta   90.00
_cell.angle_gamma   90.00
#
_symmetry.space_group_name_H-M   'P 1'
#
loop_
_entity.id
_entity.type
_entity.pdbx_description
1 polymer ?
#
loop_
_entity_poly.entity_id
_entity_poly.type
_entity_poly.pdbx_seq_one_letter_code
_entity_poly.pdbx_strand_id
1 'polypeptide(L)'
;MIEKWKLEDDVNDYVKNKFSEIGLKKLKDYNVESSMSDYMKDALKGSAKTKTKTNFGKPDFHVEKYDIPVIFEDKLGIKKLIAKNKDGIKDDEKSIQHFATNGAIHYATQIIASGKYKEAIAIGVAGDHKKNVVFDIYYVFGSSFQSIKRIENYTSIDFLENEKTFSNFYNDCVLTEEEKHEILITSRTLLQKYAGELNKLMHNHNITAPQRVLYVSGMLLSMQDIVDEDGNLVQRGLIPEDLLGAKTDTKRDGILITNQIKEYVKQKQIRQEKVDLMLSSFSEISKDNQRDEPTDLDKLVGKLLEKEASTNKQIFTYIFNNIYRSIDAMAGHLDIMGEMYSEFLKYALGDGKEIGIVLTPPYVTKMMAEILNVNKDSRTMDLATGSAGFLISSMEIMIDDANKTFGKDTSKANKKKKKKKKKKKKKKKKKKK
;
A
#
# COMPACT_ATOMS: atom_id res chain seq x y z
N MET A 1 1.74 -51.28 2.13
CA MET A 1 2.02 -50.27 1.09
C MET A 1 1.80 -48.90 1.70
N ILE A 2 2.76 -47.98 1.57
CA ILE A 2 2.57 -46.59 1.99
C ILE A 2 1.86 -45.89 0.83
N GLU A 3 0.57 -45.58 0.99
CA GLU A 3 -0.25 -44.98 -0.07
C GLU A 3 0.17 -43.52 -0.30
N LYS A 4 1.07 -43.34 -1.26
CA LYS A 4 1.45 -42.02 -1.76
C LYS A 4 0.25 -41.37 -2.45
N TRP A 5 -0.01 -40.11 -2.12
CA TRP A 5 -1.06 -39.31 -2.74
C TRP A 5 -0.82 -39.13 -4.23
N LYS A 6 -1.91 -39.07 -4.99
CA LYS A 6 -1.90 -39.00 -6.45
C LYS A 6 -2.57 -37.74 -6.98
N LEU A 7 -3.47 -37.15 -6.20
CA LEU A 7 -4.22 -35.95 -6.57
C LEU A 7 -4.01 -34.85 -5.53
N GLU A 8 -4.15 -33.61 -5.96
CA GLU A 8 -4.16 -32.45 -5.05
C GLU A 8 -5.31 -32.54 -4.04
N ASP A 9 -6.42 -33.16 -4.42
CA ASP A 9 -7.55 -33.45 -3.52
C ASP A 9 -7.16 -34.31 -2.31
N ASP A 10 -6.13 -35.15 -2.41
CA ASP A 10 -5.64 -35.91 -1.25
C ASP A 10 -5.02 -34.99 -0.18
N VAL A 11 -4.39 -33.89 -0.62
CA VAL A 11 -3.85 -32.83 0.26
C VAL A 11 -5.01 -32.06 0.88
N ASN A 12 -5.99 -31.66 0.05
CA ASN A 12 -7.19 -30.98 0.48
C ASN A 12 -7.94 -31.79 1.56
N ASP A 13 -8.05 -33.10 1.38
CA ASP A 13 -8.70 -33.99 2.34
C ASP A 13 -7.90 -34.13 3.63
N TYR A 14 -6.57 -34.10 3.57
CA TYR A 14 -5.74 -34.02 4.78
C TYR A 14 -5.98 -32.72 5.55
N VAL A 15 -6.06 -31.57 4.88
CA VAL A 15 -6.35 -30.29 5.53
C VAL A 15 -7.76 -30.28 6.12
N LYS A 16 -8.78 -30.81 5.43
CA LYS A 16 -10.15 -30.97 5.97
C LYS A 16 -10.18 -31.85 7.22
N ASN A 17 -9.40 -32.93 7.24
CA ASN A 17 -9.27 -33.78 8.43
C ASN A 17 -8.64 -33.00 9.58
N LYS A 18 -7.61 -32.20 9.33
CA LYS A 18 -7.02 -31.32 10.35
C LYS A 18 -8.00 -30.27 10.88
N PHE A 19 -8.79 -29.65 10.02
CA PHE A 19 -9.87 -28.76 10.47
C PHE A 19 -10.87 -29.47 11.37
N SER A 20 -11.22 -30.72 11.04
CA SER A 20 -12.16 -31.52 11.84
C SER A 20 -11.58 -31.92 13.19
N GLU A 21 -10.28 -32.29 13.25
CA GLU A 21 -9.56 -32.62 14.48
C GLU A 21 -9.54 -31.45 15.47
N ILE A 22 -9.43 -30.21 14.98
CA ILE A 22 -9.44 -28.98 15.80
C ILE A 22 -10.84 -28.35 15.93
N GLY A 23 -11.89 -29.06 15.51
CA GLY A 23 -13.29 -28.69 15.73
C GLY A 23 -13.85 -27.59 14.81
N LEU A 24 -13.16 -27.21 13.74
CA LEU A 24 -13.67 -26.26 12.73
C LEU A 24 -14.72 -26.93 11.84
N LYS A 25 -15.83 -26.22 11.61
CA LYS A 25 -16.96 -26.72 10.81
C LYS A 25 -17.06 -26.02 9.46
N LYS A 26 -17.22 -26.81 8.38
CA LYS A 26 -17.47 -26.31 7.03
C LYS A 26 -18.78 -25.50 7.01
N LEU A 27 -18.84 -24.42 6.22
CA LEU A 27 -19.99 -23.50 6.13
C LEU A 27 -20.26 -22.67 7.38
N LYS A 28 -19.45 -22.81 8.43
CA LYS A 28 -19.55 -22.02 9.66
C LYS A 28 -18.24 -21.32 9.97
N ASP A 29 -17.17 -22.09 10.13
CA ASP A 29 -15.86 -21.58 10.52
C ASP A 29 -14.93 -21.45 9.30
N TYR A 30 -14.94 -22.45 8.42
CA TYR A 30 -14.18 -22.46 7.17
C TYR A 30 -15.05 -22.79 5.98
N ASN A 31 -14.57 -22.41 4.80
CA ASN A 31 -15.22 -22.65 3.53
C ASN A 31 -14.20 -23.09 2.48
N VAL A 32 -14.71 -23.56 1.34
CA VAL A 32 -13.91 -24.08 0.22
C VAL A 32 -14.17 -23.27 -1.04
N GLU A 33 -13.12 -23.03 -1.81
CA GLU A 33 -13.16 -22.39 -3.12
C GLU A 33 -14.05 -21.13 -3.16
N SER A 34 -15.09 -21.13 -3.99
CA SER A 34 -15.99 -19.98 -4.19
C SER A 34 -17.06 -19.80 -3.11
N SER A 35 -17.12 -20.67 -2.10
CA SER A 35 -18.13 -20.61 -1.02
C SER A 35 -17.78 -19.55 0.04
N MET A 36 -17.39 -18.36 -0.40
CA MET A 36 -16.97 -17.24 0.45
C MET A 36 -18.13 -16.31 0.78
N SER A 37 -17.98 -15.57 1.88
CA SER A 37 -18.86 -14.44 2.17
C SER A 37 -18.83 -13.43 1.01
N ASP A 38 -19.89 -12.63 0.87
CA ASP A 38 -19.91 -11.57 -0.14
C ASP A 38 -18.79 -10.53 0.09
N TYR A 39 -18.41 -10.35 1.36
CA TYR A 39 -17.29 -9.47 1.73
C TYR A 39 -15.95 -10.00 1.21
N MET A 40 -15.68 -11.30 1.38
CA MET A 40 -14.45 -11.91 0.87
C MET A 40 -14.44 -12.03 -0.66
N LYS A 41 -15.59 -12.33 -1.29
CA LYS A 41 -15.71 -12.30 -2.76
C LYS A 41 -15.40 -10.93 -3.33
N ASP A 42 -15.90 -9.88 -2.69
CA ASP A 42 -15.61 -8.49 -3.08
C ASP A 42 -14.12 -8.16 -2.90
N ALA A 43 -13.51 -8.61 -1.80
CA ALA A 43 -12.08 -8.43 -1.54
C ALA A 43 -11.17 -9.18 -2.54
N LEU A 44 -11.64 -10.32 -3.08
CA LEU A 44 -10.90 -11.11 -4.07
C LEU A 44 -11.26 -10.79 -5.52
N LYS A 45 -12.03 -9.74 -5.81
CA LYS A 45 -12.32 -9.36 -7.20
C LYS A 45 -11.03 -9.07 -7.97
N GLY A 46 -10.89 -9.67 -9.15
CA GLY A 46 -9.72 -9.48 -10.02
C GLY A 46 -8.48 -10.28 -9.62
N SER A 47 -8.53 -11.08 -8.55
CA SER A 47 -7.39 -11.87 -8.09
C SER A 47 -7.30 -13.28 -8.68
N ALA A 48 -8.18 -13.64 -9.63
CA ALA A 48 -8.15 -14.95 -10.28
C ALA A 48 -6.80 -15.24 -10.96
N LYS A 49 -6.29 -16.47 -10.75
CA LYS A 49 -5.00 -16.95 -11.29
C LYS A 49 -5.03 -17.29 -12.80
N THR A 50 -6.13 -17.02 -13.51
CA THR A 50 -6.31 -17.36 -14.93
C THR A 50 -6.20 -16.13 -15.82
N LYS A 51 -5.83 -16.32 -17.10
CA LYS A 51 -5.55 -15.25 -18.08
C LYS A 51 -6.68 -14.22 -18.25
N THR A 52 -7.92 -14.61 -17.99
CA THR A 52 -9.06 -13.70 -17.88
C THR A 52 -9.24 -13.31 -16.41
N LYS A 53 -8.53 -12.27 -15.95
CA LYS A 53 -8.60 -11.68 -14.59
C LYS A 53 -9.95 -11.02 -14.26
N THR A 54 -11.03 -11.42 -14.94
CA THR A 54 -12.38 -10.85 -14.81
C THR A 54 -13.20 -11.49 -13.70
N ASN A 55 -12.68 -12.53 -13.04
CA ASN A 55 -13.34 -13.22 -11.94
C ASN A 55 -12.62 -13.02 -10.60
N PHE A 56 -13.26 -13.39 -9.50
CA PHE A 56 -12.64 -13.35 -8.18
C PHE A 56 -11.70 -14.55 -7.95
N GLY A 57 -10.68 -14.36 -7.12
CA GLY A 57 -9.77 -15.43 -6.69
C GLY A 57 -10.47 -16.51 -5.88
N LYS A 58 -10.01 -17.75 -6.03
CA LYS A 58 -10.56 -18.92 -5.34
C LYS A 58 -9.42 -19.64 -4.63
N PRO A 59 -9.15 -19.31 -3.35
CA PRO A 59 -8.28 -20.14 -2.52
C PRO A 59 -8.92 -21.51 -2.28
N ASP A 60 -8.10 -22.52 -2.00
CA ASP A 60 -8.62 -23.88 -1.73
C ASP A 60 -9.47 -23.88 -0.46
N PHE A 61 -8.97 -23.21 0.58
CA PHE A 61 -9.71 -22.96 1.81
C PHE A 61 -9.55 -21.53 2.31
N HIS A 62 -10.58 -21.06 3.02
CA HIS A 62 -10.55 -19.80 3.74
C HIS A 62 -11.31 -19.91 5.06
N VAL A 63 -10.74 -19.32 6.10
CA VAL A 63 -11.31 -19.23 7.44
C VAL A 63 -11.61 -17.77 7.72
N GLU A 64 -12.89 -17.47 7.91
CA GLU A 64 -13.42 -16.11 8.13
C GLU A 64 -13.90 -15.92 9.59
N LYS A 65 -13.54 -16.86 10.48
CA LYS A 65 -13.97 -16.89 11.88
C LYS A 65 -13.33 -15.80 12.76
N TYR A 66 -12.14 -15.33 12.40
CA TYR A 66 -11.32 -14.44 13.24
C TYR A 66 -11.30 -13.00 12.73
N ASP A 67 -10.68 -12.11 13.51
CA ASP A 67 -10.50 -10.69 13.17
C ASP A 67 -9.75 -10.47 11.85
N ILE A 68 -8.88 -11.41 11.47
CA ILE A 68 -8.18 -11.43 10.17
C ILE A 68 -8.45 -12.76 9.47
N PRO A 69 -8.55 -12.77 8.14
CA PRO A 69 -8.81 -13.99 7.38
C PRO A 69 -7.57 -14.87 7.29
N VAL A 70 -7.79 -16.18 7.23
CA VAL A 70 -6.75 -17.19 6.99
C VAL A 70 -7.01 -17.84 5.63
N ILE A 71 -6.04 -17.75 4.74
CA ILE A 71 -6.14 -18.21 3.35
C ILE A 71 -5.19 -19.38 3.13
N PHE A 72 -5.71 -20.45 2.54
CA PHE A 72 -4.96 -21.67 2.23
C PHE A 72 -4.83 -21.88 0.73
N GLU A 73 -3.68 -22.40 0.34
CA GLU A 73 -3.48 -23.02 -0.97
C GLU A 73 -2.67 -24.30 -0.81
N ASP A 74 -3.15 -25.35 -1.47
CA ASP A 74 -2.65 -26.71 -1.33
C ASP A 74 -2.02 -27.15 -2.64
N LYS A 75 -0.87 -27.85 -2.58
CA LYS A 75 -0.23 -28.43 -3.77
C LYS A 75 0.28 -29.84 -3.50
N LEU A 76 0.06 -30.73 -4.47
CA LEU A 76 0.61 -32.08 -4.41
C LEU A 76 2.15 -32.06 -4.58
N GLY A 77 2.85 -32.58 -3.57
CA GLY A 77 4.29 -32.77 -3.53
C GLY A 77 5.05 -31.61 -2.89
N ILE A 78 5.96 -31.94 -1.95
CA ILE A 78 6.74 -30.95 -1.18
C ILE A 78 7.53 -29.96 -2.06
N LYS A 79 7.98 -30.40 -3.24
CA LYS A 79 8.69 -29.53 -4.20
C LYS A 79 7.83 -28.37 -4.71
N LYS A 80 6.51 -28.42 -4.51
CA LYS A 80 5.52 -27.41 -4.89
C LYS A 80 5.10 -26.52 -3.72
N LEU A 81 5.81 -26.58 -2.58
CA LEU A 81 5.55 -25.70 -1.44
C LEU A 81 5.76 -24.23 -1.81
N ILE A 82 6.97 -23.89 -2.25
CA ILE A 82 7.34 -22.49 -2.47
C ILE A 82 8.38 -22.31 -3.59
N ALA A 83 8.22 -21.26 -4.39
CA ALA A 83 9.21 -20.81 -5.35
C ALA A 83 9.86 -19.50 -4.89
N LYS A 84 11.20 -19.52 -4.75
CA LYS A 84 12.02 -18.37 -4.32
C LYS A 84 13.11 -18.06 -5.35
N ASN A 85 13.59 -16.82 -5.35
CA ASN A 85 14.81 -16.38 -6.03
C ASN A 85 15.73 -15.68 -5.01
N LYS A 86 16.79 -15.01 -5.47
CA LYS A 86 17.72 -14.26 -4.59
C LYS A 86 17.07 -13.05 -3.91
N ASP A 87 16.00 -12.52 -4.50
CA ASP A 87 15.33 -11.30 -4.05
C ASP A 87 14.11 -11.59 -3.15
N GLY A 88 13.74 -12.86 -2.96
CA GLY A 88 12.65 -13.28 -2.09
C GLY A 88 11.73 -14.34 -2.71
N ILE A 89 10.46 -14.31 -2.31
CA ILE A 89 9.41 -15.19 -2.85
C ILE A 89 8.99 -14.66 -4.23
N LYS A 90 8.90 -15.54 -5.23
CA LYS A 90 8.54 -15.14 -6.60
C LYS A 90 7.04 -14.79 -6.70
N ASP A 91 6.72 -13.70 -7.37
CA ASP A 91 5.35 -13.19 -7.59
C ASP A 91 4.90 -13.28 -9.07
N ASP A 92 5.65 -14.00 -9.91
CA ASP A 92 5.25 -14.24 -11.30
C ASP A 92 4.08 -15.23 -11.41
N GLU A 93 3.27 -15.10 -12.47
CA GLU A 93 2.06 -15.91 -12.68
C GLU A 93 2.30 -17.42 -12.59
N LYS A 94 3.45 -17.92 -13.10
CA LYS A 94 3.77 -19.35 -13.02
C LYS A 94 4.02 -19.80 -11.58
N SER A 95 4.72 -18.98 -10.80
CA SER A 95 4.98 -19.27 -9.39
C SER A 95 3.69 -19.24 -8.57
N ILE A 96 2.86 -18.21 -8.76
CA ILE A 96 1.56 -18.06 -8.08
C ILE A 96 0.61 -19.22 -8.39
N GLN A 97 0.62 -19.72 -9.63
CA GLN A 97 -0.25 -20.81 -10.05
C GLN A 97 0.22 -22.18 -9.56
N HIS A 98 1.53 -22.42 -9.54
CA HIS A 98 2.07 -23.76 -9.34
C HIS A 98 2.66 -24.04 -7.96
N PHE A 99 2.72 -23.06 -7.07
CA PHE A 99 3.30 -23.23 -5.73
C PHE A 99 2.32 -22.75 -4.64
N ALA A 100 2.20 -23.56 -3.60
CA ALA A 100 1.20 -23.41 -2.53
C ALA A 100 1.36 -22.06 -1.81
N THR A 101 2.55 -21.80 -1.27
CA THR A 101 2.82 -20.58 -0.51
C THR A 101 2.71 -19.33 -1.38
N ASN A 102 3.20 -19.37 -2.62
CA ASN A 102 3.08 -18.25 -3.56
C ASN A 102 1.61 -17.93 -3.88
N GLY A 103 0.78 -18.97 -4.04
CA GLY A 103 -0.66 -18.84 -4.25
C GLY A 103 -1.39 -18.24 -3.05
N ALA A 104 -1.09 -18.73 -1.84
CA ALA A 104 -1.70 -18.22 -0.61
C ALA A 104 -1.34 -16.74 -0.37
N ILE A 105 -0.06 -16.37 -0.54
CA ILE A 105 0.40 -14.98 -0.39
C ILE A 105 -0.25 -14.07 -1.46
N HIS A 106 -0.39 -14.54 -2.70
CA HIS A 106 -1.10 -13.78 -3.74
C HIS A 106 -2.52 -13.43 -3.29
N TYR A 107 -3.30 -14.40 -2.83
CA TYR A 107 -4.67 -14.09 -2.38
C TYR A 107 -4.68 -13.17 -1.14
N ALA A 108 -3.82 -13.41 -0.15
CA ALA A 108 -3.71 -12.59 1.04
C ALA A 108 -3.32 -11.13 0.73
N THR A 109 -2.39 -10.90 -0.21
CA THR A 109 -2.00 -9.55 -0.63
C THR A 109 -3.12 -8.86 -1.41
N GLN A 110 -3.90 -9.59 -2.22
CA GLN A 110 -5.03 -9.03 -2.98
C GLN A 110 -6.20 -8.60 -2.10
N ILE A 111 -6.54 -9.37 -1.06
CA ILE A 111 -7.59 -8.96 -0.11
C ILE A 111 -7.21 -7.73 0.72
N ILE A 112 -5.91 -7.50 0.92
CA ILE A 112 -5.40 -6.29 1.55
C ILE A 112 -5.42 -5.12 0.55
N ALA A 113 -5.02 -5.37 -0.70
CA ALA A 113 -5.05 -4.39 -1.78
C ALA A 113 -6.47 -3.84 -2.05
N SER A 114 -7.51 -4.65 -1.81
CA SER A 114 -8.90 -4.21 -1.95
C SER A 114 -9.34 -3.21 -0.87
N GLY A 115 -8.51 -2.96 0.16
CA GLY A 115 -8.80 -2.09 1.30
C GLY A 115 -9.83 -2.65 2.29
N LYS A 116 -10.27 -3.90 2.10
CA LYS A 116 -11.29 -4.56 2.94
C LYS A 116 -10.65 -5.19 4.18
N TYR A 117 -9.46 -5.73 4.03
CA TYR A 117 -8.66 -6.27 5.12
C TYR A 117 -7.36 -5.49 5.24
N LYS A 118 -6.79 -5.45 6.44
CA LYS A 118 -5.48 -4.81 6.67
C LYS A 118 -4.36 -5.83 6.76
N GLU A 119 -4.71 -7.01 7.24
CA GLU A 119 -3.81 -8.10 7.59
C GLU A 119 -4.50 -9.42 7.23
N ALA A 120 -3.72 -10.44 6.98
CA ALA A 120 -4.19 -11.80 6.71
C ALA A 120 -3.12 -12.83 7.07
N ILE A 121 -3.53 -14.08 7.28
CA ILE A 121 -2.62 -15.22 7.37
C ILE A 121 -2.67 -15.98 6.05
N ALA A 122 -1.51 -16.20 5.43
CA ALA A 122 -1.37 -17.03 4.24
C ALA A 122 -0.69 -18.34 4.63
N ILE A 123 -1.30 -19.47 4.26
CA ILE A 123 -0.80 -20.82 4.56
C ILE A 123 -0.67 -21.60 3.26
N GLY A 124 0.57 -21.87 2.86
CA GLY A 124 0.87 -22.82 1.80
C GLY A 124 0.96 -24.24 2.37
N VAL A 125 0.19 -25.18 1.84
CA VAL A 125 0.26 -26.59 2.22
C VAL A 125 0.82 -27.39 1.07
N ALA A 126 1.86 -28.18 1.31
CA ALA A 126 2.33 -29.14 0.32
C ALA A 126 2.70 -30.47 0.95
N GLY A 127 2.30 -31.57 0.30
CA GLY A 127 2.61 -32.91 0.76
C GLY A 127 2.34 -33.96 -0.29
N ASP A 128 2.91 -35.14 -0.12
CA ASP A 128 2.66 -36.31 -0.98
C ASP A 128 2.23 -37.56 -0.18
N HIS A 129 2.09 -37.42 1.14
CA HIS A 129 1.68 -38.49 2.04
C HIS A 129 1.29 -37.90 3.41
N LYS A 130 0.42 -38.57 4.18
CA LYS A 130 -0.03 -38.11 5.52
C LYS A 130 1.10 -37.80 6.52
N LYS A 131 2.26 -38.47 6.38
CA LYS A 131 3.46 -38.23 7.22
C LYS A 131 4.43 -37.21 6.62
N ASN A 132 4.14 -36.70 5.43
CA ASN A 132 5.01 -35.84 4.63
C ASN A 132 4.21 -34.67 4.08
N VAL A 133 3.71 -33.84 5.01
CA VAL A 133 2.95 -32.62 4.75
C VAL A 133 3.62 -31.47 5.48
N VAL A 134 3.77 -30.33 4.80
CA VAL A 134 4.35 -29.11 5.36
C VAL A 134 3.33 -28.00 5.27
N PHE A 135 3.12 -27.31 6.40
CA PHE A 135 2.40 -26.03 6.47
C PHE A 135 3.45 -24.91 6.51
N ASP A 136 3.39 -23.99 5.55
CA ASP A 136 4.29 -22.84 5.46
C ASP A 136 3.46 -21.58 5.69
N ILE A 137 3.62 -20.99 6.88
CA ILE A 137 2.71 -20.00 7.45
C ILE A 137 3.34 -18.62 7.37
N TYR A 138 2.56 -17.66 6.88
CA TYR A 138 2.96 -16.27 6.72
C TYR A 138 1.91 -15.34 7.31
N TYR A 139 2.38 -14.34 8.06
CA TYR A 139 1.60 -13.16 8.40
C TYR A 139 1.83 -12.11 7.31
N VAL A 140 0.73 -11.66 6.68
CA VAL A 140 0.73 -10.68 5.59
C VAL A 140 0.15 -9.39 6.13
N PHE A 141 0.93 -8.32 6.10
CA PHE A 141 0.59 -7.02 6.69
C PHE A 141 0.56 -5.89 5.65
N GLY A 142 0.63 -6.22 4.36
CA GLY A 142 0.55 -5.27 3.26
C GLY A 142 0.18 -5.94 1.94
N SER A 143 -0.05 -5.14 0.91
CA SER A 143 -0.54 -5.60 -0.40
C SER A 143 0.58 -6.06 -1.36
N SER A 144 1.79 -6.30 -0.85
CA SER A 144 2.94 -6.74 -1.65
C SER A 144 3.59 -8.02 -1.10
N PHE A 145 4.29 -8.76 -1.95
CA PHE A 145 5.09 -9.93 -1.54
C PHE A 145 6.31 -9.55 -0.69
N GLN A 146 6.62 -8.25 -0.54
CA GLN A 146 7.63 -7.76 0.41
C GLN A 146 7.06 -7.51 1.81
N SER A 147 5.72 -7.45 1.95
CA SER A 147 5.02 -7.12 3.19
C SER A 147 4.56 -8.38 3.94
N ILE A 148 5.46 -9.34 4.07
CA ILE A 148 5.20 -10.66 4.67
C ILE A 148 6.23 -11.01 5.73
N LYS A 149 5.78 -11.72 6.78
CA LYS A 149 6.63 -12.31 7.81
C LYS A 149 6.38 -13.81 7.86
N ARG A 150 7.42 -14.61 7.66
CA ARG A 150 7.34 -16.07 7.81
C ARG A 150 7.27 -16.41 9.29
N ILE A 151 6.38 -17.32 9.66
CA ILE A 151 6.22 -17.78 11.04
C ILE A 151 6.90 -19.13 11.19
N GLU A 152 8.09 -19.16 11.81
CA GLU A 152 8.91 -20.38 11.91
C GLU A 152 8.53 -21.27 13.09
N ASN A 153 7.94 -20.70 14.14
CA ASN A 153 7.65 -21.41 15.40
C ASN A 153 6.41 -22.31 15.32
N TYR A 154 5.66 -22.25 14.22
CA TYR A 154 4.43 -23.02 14.03
C TYR A 154 4.57 -23.92 12.82
N THR A 155 4.27 -25.21 13.01
CA THR A 155 4.36 -26.24 11.96
C THR A 155 3.02 -26.96 11.72
N SER A 156 1.99 -26.62 12.49
CA SER A 156 0.62 -27.10 12.37
C SER A 156 -0.37 -25.93 12.40
N ILE A 157 -1.64 -26.22 12.14
CA ILE A 157 -2.74 -25.25 12.15
C ILE A 157 -3.55 -25.26 13.45
N ASP A 158 -3.02 -25.87 14.52
CA ASP A 158 -3.76 -26.04 15.78
C ASP A 158 -4.08 -24.71 16.47
N PHE A 159 -3.34 -23.65 16.12
CA PHE A 159 -3.67 -22.29 16.55
C PHE A 159 -5.07 -21.82 16.07
N LEU A 160 -5.64 -22.46 15.04
CA LEU A 160 -7.00 -22.23 14.54
C LEU A 160 -8.10 -22.98 15.33
N GLU A 161 -7.80 -23.58 16.48
CA GLU A 161 -8.83 -24.29 17.25
C GLU A 161 -9.91 -23.32 17.79
N ASN A 162 -9.49 -22.21 18.38
CA ASN A 162 -10.40 -21.24 19.02
C ASN A 162 -9.83 -19.81 19.02
N GLU A 163 -10.64 -18.83 19.44
CA GLU A 163 -10.23 -17.42 19.47
C GLU A 163 -9.04 -17.16 20.39
N LYS A 164 -8.92 -17.89 21.50
CA LYS A 164 -7.82 -17.72 22.45
C LYS A 164 -6.49 -18.20 21.87
N THR A 165 -6.46 -19.39 21.27
CA THR A 165 -5.25 -19.91 20.61
C THR A 165 -4.85 -19.05 19.42
N PHE A 166 -5.83 -18.58 18.65
CA PHE A 166 -5.59 -17.68 17.53
C PHE A 166 -5.04 -16.33 17.99
N SER A 167 -5.58 -15.76 19.07
CA SER A 167 -5.10 -14.49 19.63
C SER A 167 -3.65 -14.58 20.11
N ASN A 168 -3.27 -15.71 20.74
CA ASN A 168 -1.88 -15.95 21.15
C ASN A 168 -0.95 -16.03 19.94
N PHE A 169 -1.30 -16.85 18.94
CA PHE A 169 -0.58 -16.92 17.68
C PHE A 169 -0.46 -15.54 17.01
N TYR A 170 -1.55 -14.78 16.97
CA TYR A 170 -1.57 -13.45 16.39
C TYR A 170 -0.60 -12.51 17.09
N ASN A 171 -0.57 -12.49 18.43
CA ASN A 171 0.36 -11.66 19.20
C ASN A 171 1.83 -12.02 18.93
N ASP A 172 2.14 -13.30 18.68
CA ASP A 172 3.49 -13.74 18.31
C ASP A 172 3.85 -13.37 16.86
N CYS A 173 2.85 -13.17 16.00
CA CYS A 173 3.04 -12.80 14.60
C CYS A 173 3.24 -11.30 14.39
N VAL A 174 2.48 -10.47 15.12
CA VAL A 174 2.48 -9.01 14.95
C VAL A 174 3.92 -8.49 15.02
N LEU A 175 4.24 -7.55 14.13
CA LEU A 175 5.56 -6.94 14.05
C LEU A 175 5.90 -6.25 15.37
N THR A 176 7.08 -6.59 15.90
CA THR A 176 7.71 -5.88 17.01
C THR A 176 8.08 -4.45 16.58
N GLU A 177 8.32 -3.56 17.54
CA GLU A 177 8.75 -2.19 17.22
C GLU A 177 10.10 -2.16 16.51
N GLU A 178 10.98 -3.10 16.84
CA GLU A 178 12.27 -3.30 16.18
C GLU A 178 12.09 -3.73 14.71
N GLU A 179 11.24 -4.72 14.44
CA GLU A 179 10.94 -5.18 13.07
C GLU A 179 10.29 -4.06 12.23
N LYS A 180 9.38 -3.28 12.82
CA LYS A 180 8.80 -2.11 12.15
C LYS A 180 9.88 -1.09 11.79
N HIS A 181 10.83 -0.85 12.69
CA HIS A 181 11.93 0.08 12.46
C HIS A 181 12.88 -0.40 11.36
N GLU A 182 13.21 -1.69 11.32
CA GLU A 182 14.02 -2.28 10.23
C GLU A 182 13.33 -2.21 8.87
N ILE A 183 12.02 -2.50 8.82
CA ILE A 183 11.21 -2.34 7.60
C ILE A 183 11.24 -0.89 7.14
N LEU A 184 11.09 0.08 8.05
CA LEU A 184 11.18 1.51 7.72
C LEU A 184 12.55 1.89 7.15
N ILE A 185 13.65 1.42 7.74
CA ILE A 185 15.02 1.70 7.26
C ILE A 185 15.23 1.10 5.86
N THR A 186 14.83 -0.16 5.67
CA THR A 186 14.97 -0.87 4.39
C THR A 186 14.16 -0.18 3.31
N SER A 187 12.92 0.19 3.63
CA SER A 187 12.02 0.90 2.73
C SER A 187 12.54 2.30 2.37
N ARG A 188 13.14 3.01 3.34
CA ARG A 188 13.76 4.32 3.09
C ARG A 188 14.96 4.20 2.15
N THR A 189 15.79 3.18 2.33
CA THR A 189 16.94 2.90 1.44
C THR A 189 16.47 2.61 0.01
N LEU A 190 15.39 1.83 -0.13
CA LEU A 190 14.80 1.53 -1.42
C LEU A 190 14.19 2.78 -2.08
N LEU A 191 13.46 3.60 -1.33
CA LEU A 191 12.92 4.87 -1.84
C LEU A 191 14.02 5.85 -2.25
N GLN A 192 15.14 5.93 -1.52
CA GLN A 192 16.30 6.74 -1.91
C GLN A 192 16.86 6.28 -3.26
N LYS A 193 16.97 4.97 -3.47
CA LYS A 193 17.38 4.41 -4.76
C LYS A 193 16.41 4.81 -5.87
N TYR A 194 15.10 4.64 -5.67
CA TYR A 194 14.09 5.01 -6.66
C TYR A 194 14.05 6.52 -6.93
N ALA A 195 14.27 7.36 -5.92
CA ALA A 195 14.40 8.81 -6.09
C ALA A 195 15.61 9.17 -6.96
N GLY A 196 16.75 8.52 -6.73
CA GLY A 196 17.96 8.72 -7.53
C GLY A 196 17.78 8.31 -9.00
N GLU A 197 17.12 7.18 -9.25
CA GLU A 197 16.77 6.72 -10.60
C GLU A 197 15.75 7.63 -11.28
N LEU A 198 14.69 8.04 -10.59
CA LEU A 198 13.70 8.98 -11.12
C LEU A 198 14.35 10.32 -11.48
N ASN A 199 15.29 10.81 -10.67
CA ASN A 199 16.01 12.05 -10.96
C ASN A 199 16.81 11.95 -12.27
N LYS A 200 17.43 10.79 -12.54
CA LYS A 200 18.10 10.52 -13.81
C LYS A 200 17.11 10.44 -14.97
N LEU A 201 16.00 9.73 -14.81
CA LEU A 201 14.93 9.63 -15.81
C LEU A 201 14.42 11.02 -16.21
N MET A 202 14.08 11.85 -15.23
CA MET A 202 13.61 13.22 -15.48
C MET A 202 14.68 14.11 -16.13
N HIS A 203 15.95 13.92 -15.78
CA HIS A 203 17.05 14.63 -16.42
C HIS A 203 17.21 14.24 -17.90
N ASN A 204 17.15 12.95 -18.23
CA ASN A 204 17.24 12.45 -19.60
C ASN A 204 16.09 12.99 -20.48
N HIS A 205 14.94 13.24 -19.87
CA HIS A 205 13.77 13.87 -20.51
C HIS A 205 13.78 15.42 -20.44
N ASN A 206 14.93 16.04 -20.17
CA ASN A 206 15.11 17.50 -20.12
C ASN A 206 14.18 18.23 -19.13
N ILE A 207 13.73 17.55 -18.07
CA ILE A 207 13.00 18.20 -16.97
C ILE A 207 14.01 18.83 -16.01
N THR A 208 13.90 20.15 -15.83
CA THR A 208 14.79 20.94 -14.97
C THR A 208 14.58 20.64 -13.49
N ALA A 209 15.59 20.82 -12.65
CA ALA A 209 15.52 20.54 -11.21
C ALA A 209 14.31 21.22 -10.50
N PRO A 210 13.96 22.49 -10.76
CA PRO A 210 12.76 23.11 -10.19
C PRO A 210 11.44 22.45 -10.62
N GLN A 211 11.37 21.94 -11.86
CA GLN A 211 10.17 21.29 -12.40
C GLN A 211 9.96 19.89 -11.83
N ARG A 212 11.04 19.15 -11.52
CA ARG A 212 10.99 17.75 -11.04
C ARG A 212 10.07 17.56 -9.84
N VAL A 213 10.10 18.52 -8.92
CA VAL A 213 9.27 18.54 -7.70
C VAL A 213 7.79 18.59 -8.03
N LEU A 214 7.43 19.49 -8.97
CA LEU A 214 6.06 19.71 -9.40
C LEU A 214 5.55 18.47 -10.11
N TYR A 215 6.39 17.86 -10.96
CA TYR A 215 6.13 16.58 -11.60
C TYR A 215 5.83 15.50 -10.56
N VAL A 216 6.77 15.22 -9.67
CA VAL A 216 6.60 14.21 -8.62
C VAL A 216 5.31 14.41 -7.82
N SER A 217 5.11 15.62 -7.30
CA SER A 217 3.95 15.94 -6.46
C SER A 217 2.65 15.84 -7.25
N GLY A 218 2.64 16.32 -8.49
CA GLY A 218 1.47 16.31 -9.36
C GLY A 218 1.07 14.90 -9.77
N MET A 219 2.03 14.08 -10.19
CA MET A 219 1.78 12.68 -10.56
C MET A 219 1.21 11.90 -9.37
N LEU A 220 1.83 12.00 -8.19
CA LEU A 220 1.35 11.32 -6.98
C LEU A 220 -0.06 11.76 -6.57
N LEU A 221 -0.39 13.05 -6.69
CA LEU A 221 -1.74 13.56 -6.44
C LEU A 221 -2.75 13.01 -7.45
N SER A 222 -2.37 12.89 -8.72
CA SER A 222 -3.25 12.34 -9.76
C SER A 222 -3.49 10.83 -9.62
N MET A 223 -2.59 10.10 -8.95
CA MET A 223 -2.78 8.68 -8.62
C MET A 223 -3.74 8.46 -7.44
N GLN A 224 -4.12 9.51 -6.70
CA GLN A 224 -5.02 9.37 -5.55
C GLN A 224 -6.48 9.25 -5.98
N ASP A 225 -7.21 8.39 -5.28
CA ASP A 225 -8.66 8.33 -5.36
C ASP A 225 -9.32 9.62 -4.86
N ILE A 226 -10.39 10.00 -5.56
CA ILE A 226 -11.27 11.10 -5.22
C ILE A 226 -12.46 10.53 -4.47
N VAL A 227 -12.57 10.91 -3.20
CA VAL A 227 -13.69 10.53 -2.32
C VAL A 227 -14.53 11.75 -1.96
N ASP A 228 -15.83 11.53 -1.75
CA ASP A 228 -16.76 12.57 -1.28
C ASP A 228 -16.59 12.85 0.24
N GLU A 229 -17.47 13.70 0.80
CA GLU A 229 -17.43 14.05 2.22
C GLU A 229 -17.74 12.88 3.16
N ASP A 230 -18.47 11.88 2.65
CA ASP A 230 -18.91 10.69 3.37
C ASP A 230 -17.91 9.53 3.22
N GLY A 231 -16.91 9.70 2.35
CA GLY A 231 -15.84 8.74 2.11
C GLY A 231 -16.13 7.75 0.98
N ASN A 232 -17.20 7.97 0.20
CA ASN A 232 -17.49 7.14 -0.96
C ASN A 232 -16.59 7.52 -2.13
N LEU A 233 -16.18 6.53 -2.90
CA LEU A 233 -15.38 6.71 -4.10
C LEU A 233 -16.21 7.43 -5.17
N VAL A 234 -15.75 8.61 -5.58
CA VAL A 234 -16.34 9.41 -6.67
C VAL A 234 -15.64 9.08 -7.98
N GLN A 235 -14.31 9.04 -7.95
CA GLN A 235 -13.48 8.77 -9.12
C GLN A 235 -12.17 8.14 -8.67
N ARG A 236 -11.76 7.06 -9.34
CA ARG A 236 -10.46 6.43 -9.08
C ARG A 236 -9.30 7.32 -9.50
N GLY A 237 -8.15 7.12 -8.87
CA GLY A 237 -6.88 7.66 -9.31
C GLY A 237 -6.49 7.19 -10.72
N LEU A 238 -5.61 7.95 -11.37
CA LEU A 238 -5.03 7.55 -12.65
C LEU A 238 -4.04 6.40 -12.46
N ILE A 239 -4.03 5.50 -13.44
CA ILE A 239 -3.05 4.41 -13.58
C ILE A 239 -2.30 4.55 -14.92
N PRO A 240 -1.14 3.91 -15.12
CA PRO A 240 -0.34 4.05 -16.33
C PRO A 240 -1.10 3.75 -17.64
N GLU A 241 -2.09 2.85 -17.57
CA GLU A 241 -2.95 2.45 -18.67
C GLU A 241 -3.89 3.57 -19.14
N ASP A 242 -4.19 4.56 -18.29
CA ASP A 242 -5.05 5.69 -18.63
C ASP A 242 -4.34 6.73 -19.52
N LEU A 243 -3.00 6.75 -19.49
CA LEU A 243 -2.18 7.67 -20.26
C LEU A 243 -1.88 7.02 -21.62
N LEU A 244 -2.51 7.50 -22.68
CA LEU A 244 -2.46 6.87 -24.01
C LEU A 244 -1.58 7.65 -25.01
N GLY A 245 -1.03 8.80 -24.62
CA GLY A 245 -0.30 9.68 -25.54
C GLY A 245 -1.22 10.25 -26.63
N ALA A 246 -2.48 10.54 -26.29
CA ALA A 246 -3.46 11.00 -27.27
C ALA A 246 -3.06 12.37 -27.83
N LYS A 247 -3.06 12.50 -29.16
CA LYS A 247 -2.63 13.72 -29.87
C LYS A 247 -3.68 14.85 -29.88
N THR A 248 -4.84 14.65 -29.27
CA THR A 248 -5.89 15.67 -29.19
C THR A 248 -5.65 16.59 -28.00
N ASP A 249 -5.79 17.90 -28.20
CA ASP A 249 -5.49 18.93 -27.19
C ASP A 249 -6.12 18.72 -25.82
N THR A 250 -7.30 18.08 -25.75
CA THR A 250 -8.05 17.85 -24.50
C THR A 250 -7.74 16.52 -23.81
N LYS A 251 -7.06 15.59 -24.48
CA LYS A 251 -6.78 14.23 -23.95
C LYS A 251 -5.29 13.87 -23.88
N ARG A 252 -4.40 14.84 -24.13
CA ARG A 252 -2.96 14.67 -23.89
C ARG A 252 -2.71 14.24 -22.45
N ASP A 253 -1.67 13.43 -22.23
CA ASP A 253 -1.40 12.82 -20.92
C ASP A 253 -1.24 13.89 -19.82
N GLY A 254 -0.49 14.96 -20.09
CA GLY A 254 -0.31 16.08 -19.16
C GLY A 254 -1.63 16.78 -18.81
N ILE A 255 -2.57 16.87 -19.76
CA ILE A 255 -3.91 17.44 -19.53
C ILE A 255 -4.75 16.52 -18.65
N LEU A 256 -4.70 15.20 -18.88
CA LEU A 256 -5.38 14.21 -18.03
C LEU A 256 -4.87 14.29 -16.58
N ILE A 257 -3.55 14.33 -16.40
CA ILE A 257 -2.91 14.46 -15.08
C ILE A 257 -3.36 15.75 -14.39
N THR A 258 -3.27 16.90 -15.06
CA THR A 258 -3.62 18.20 -14.46
C THR A 258 -5.12 18.33 -14.15
N ASN A 259 -5.99 17.74 -14.98
CA ASN A 259 -7.43 17.68 -14.71
C ASN A 259 -7.74 16.82 -13.48
N GLN A 260 -7.08 15.68 -13.32
CA GLN A 260 -7.25 14.84 -12.14
C GLN A 260 -6.82 15.57 -10.86
N ILE A 261 -5.67 16.26 -10.89
CA ILE A 261 -5.21 17.08 -9.76
C ILE A 261 -6.26 18.15 -9.41
N LYS A 262 -6.83 18.80 -10.43
CA LYS A 262 -7.89 19.82 -10.24
C LYS A 262 -9.09 19.27 -9.51
N GLU A 263 -9.62 18.12 -9.92
CA GLU A 263 -10.77 17.51 -9.27
C GLU A 263 -10.43 17.02 -7.85
N TYR A 264 -9.26 16.41 -7.65
CA TYR A 264 -8.79 16.00 -6.33
C TYR A 264 -8.72 17.19 -5.34
N VAL A 265 -8.14 18.30 -5.76
CA VAL A 265 -7.94 19.48 -4.92
C VAL A 265 -9.26 20.19 -4.60
N LYS A 266 -10.20 20.26 -5.55
CA LYS A 266 -11.52 20.85 -5.33
C LYS A 266 -12.29 20.17 -4.20
N GLN A 267 -12.20 18.84 -4.10
CA GLN A 267 -12.86 18.09 -3.03
C GLN A 267 -12.30 18.39 -1.63
N LYS A 268 -11.09 18.93 -1.51
CA LYS A 268 -10.45 19.19 -0.19
C LYS A 268 -11.00 20.42 0.54
N GLN A 269 -12.05 21.08 0.04
CA GLN A 269 -12.67 22.29 0.63
C GLN A 269 -11.60 23.36 0.97
N ILE A 270 -10.71 23.62 0.01
CA ILE A 270 -9.66 24.64 0.08
C ILE A 270 -10.23 25.95 -0.50
N ARG A 271 -9.72 27.11 -0.07
CA ARG A 271 -10.11 28.40 -0.66
C ARG A 271 -9.72 28.45 -2.13
N GLN A 272 -10.62 28.92 -2.99
CA GLN A 272 -10.43 28.93 -4.45
C GLN A 272 -9.11 29.57 -4.87
N GLU A 273 -8.76 30.76 -4.33
CA GLU A 273 -7.48 31.44 -4.59
C GLU A 273 -6.24 30.55 -4.41
N LYS A 274 -6.26 29.61 -3.43
CA LYS A 274 -5.14 28.70 -3.18
C LYS A 274 -5.16 27.50 -4.11
N VAL A 275 -6.35 27.05 -4.47
CA VAL A 275 -6.53 26.03 -5.50
C VAL A 275 -5.95 26.55 -6.80
N ASP A 276 -6.30 27.77 -7.19
CA ASP A 276 -5.83 28.40 -8.42
C ASP A 276 -4.29 28.55 -8.43
N LEU A 277 -3.68 28.97 -7.32
CA LEU A 277 -2.21 29.05 -7.19
C LEU A 277 -1.51 27.68 -7.28
N MET A 278 -2.11 26.62 -6.73
CA MET A 278 -1.56 25.27 -6.87
C MET A 278 -1.70 24.77 -8.30
N LEU A 279 -2.85 24.99 -8.92
CA LEU A 279 -3.10 24.56 -10.30
C LEU A 279 -2.24 25.33 -11.31
N SER A 280 -1.95 26.61 -11.07
CA SER A 280 -1.00 27.34 -11.91
C SER A 280 0.40 26.72 -11.84
N SER A 281 0.82 26.25 -10.66
CA SER A 281 2.10 25.56 -10.49
C SER A 281 2.12 24.21 -11.22
N PHE A 282 1.03 23.43 -11.13
CA PHE A 282 0.93 22.13 -11.81
C PHE A 282 0.70 22.23 -13.32
N SER A 283 0.28 23.39 -13.85
CA SER A 283 0.12 23.61 -15.29
C SER A 283 1.42 23.39 -16.07
N GLU A 284 2.57 23.49 -15.41
CA GLU A 284 3.88 23.21 -16.01
C GLU A 284 4.02 21.76 -16.52
N ILE A 285 3.20 20.82 -16.01
CA ILE A 285 3.17 19.41 -16.47
C ILE A 285 2.52 19.30 -17.87
N SER A 286 1.54 20.16 -18.17
CA SER A 286 0.75 20.11 -19.41
C SER A 286 1.09 21.20 -20.43
N LYS A 287 2.00 22.11 -20.06
CA LYS A 287 2.39 23.29 -20.83
C LYS A 287 3.13 22.96 -22.13
N ASP A 288 4.00 21.96 -22.11
CA ASP A 288 4.80 21.57 -23.27
C ASP A 288 4.20 20.34 -23.93
N ASN A 289 3.59 20.54 -25.10
CA ASN A 289 2.90 19.48 -25.85
C ASN A 289 3.84 18.37 -26.31
N GLN A 290 5.13 18.66 -26.51
CA GLN A 290 6.10 17.64 -26.93
C GLN A 290 6.30 16.56 -25.85
N ARG A 291 6.03 16.88 -24.58
CA ARG A 291 6.12 15.91 -23.48
C ARG A 291 5.01 14.87 -23.47
N ASP A 292 3.98 15.08 -24.30
CA ASP A 292 2.86 14.16 -24.52
C ASP A 292 3.00 13.35 -25.81
N GLU A 293 4.03 13.62 -26.62
CA GLU A 293 4.31 12.87 -27.84
C GLU A 293 5.08 11.59 -27.52
N PRO A 294 4.77 10.45 -28.17
CA PRO A 294 5.52 9.20 -27.96
C PRO A 294 7.00 9.36 -28.30
N THR A 295 7.87 8.91 -27.40
CA THR A 295 9.32 8.90 -27.58
C THR A 295 9.89 7.53 -27.24
N ASP A 296 11.16 7.33 -27.62
CA ASP A 296 11.95 6.16 -27.21
C ASP A 296 11.90 5.98 -25.68
N LEU A 297 11.81 4.71 -25.27
CA LEU A 297 11.77 4.37 -23.87
C LEU A 297 13.15 4.52 -23.22
N ASP A 298 13.21 5.26 -22.12
CA ASP A 298 14.38 5.24 -21.26
C ASP A 298 14.61 3.82 -20.71
N LYS A 299 15.87 3.42 -20.56
CA LYS A 299 16.28 2.11 -20.04
C LYS A 299 15.64 1.77 -18.69
N LEU A 300 15.37 2.78 -17.85
CA LEU A 300 14.74 2.63 -16.53
C LEU A 300 13.26 2.23 -16.61
N VAL A 301 12.57 2.56 -17.71
CA VAL A 301 11.15 2.21 -17.93
C VAL A 301 10.96 1.15 -19.02
N GLY A 302 12.00 0.80 -19.78
CA GLY A 302 11.92 -0.20 -20.85
C GLY A 302 11.54 -1.62 -20.39
N LYS A 303 11.59 -1.92 -19.09
CA LYS A 303 11.05 -3.16 -18.51
C LYS A 303 9.58 -3.04 -18.06
N LEU A 304 9.07 -1.82 -17.92
CA LEU A 304 7.72 -1.50 -17.44
C LEU A 304 6.76 -1.18 -18.59
N LEU A 305 7.29 -0.74 -19.73
CA LEU A 305 6.54 -0.37 -20.92
C LEU A 305 7.04 -1.19 -22.12
N GLU A 306 6.11 -1.74 -22.90
CA GLU A 306 6.42 -2.59 -24.06
C GLU A 306 6.60 -1.81 -25.37
N LYS A 307 6.12 -0.56 -25.41
CA LYS A 307 6.09 0.29 -26.61
C LYS A 307 6.45 1.73 -26.25
N GLU A 308 6.82 2.51 -27.26
CA GLU A 308 7.03 3.96 -27.16
C GLU A 308 5.90 4.64 -26.38
N ALA A 309 6.28 5.61 -25.57
CA ALA A 309 5.39 6.28 -24.63
C ALA A 309 5.82 7.72 -24.46
N SER A 310 4.85 8.60 -24.17
CA SER A 310 5.15 10.00 -23.89
C SER A 310 6.07 10.17 -22.68
N THR A 311 6.84 11.25 -22.64
CA THR A 311 7.66 11.60 -21.46
C THR A 311 6.83 11.60 -20.18
N ASN A 312 5.62 12.20 -20.24
CA ASN A 312 4.69 12.21 -19.11
C ASN A 312 4.29 10.80 -18.68
N LYS A 313 3.96 9.89 -19.62
CA LYS A 313 3.64 8.49 -19.33
C LYS A 313 4.84 7.72 -18.76
N GLN A 314 6.04 7.90 -19.31
CA GLN A 314 7.25 7.24 -18.81
C GLN A 314 7.52 7.61 -17.35
N ILE A 315 7.52 8.91 -17.02
CA ILE A 315 7.71 9.41 -15.65
C ILE A 315 6.57 8.91 -14.74
N PHE A 316 5.32 9.01 -15.19
CA PHE A 316 4.16 8.53 -14.43
C PHE A 316 4.26 7.04 -14.10
N THR A 317 4.61 6.21 -15.09
CA THR A 317 4.71 4.75 -14.95
C THR A 317 5.79 4.35 -13.96
N TYR A 318 6.93 5.04 -13.97
CA TYR A 318 8.00 4.81 -13.00
C TYR A 318 7.53 5.15 -11.58
N ILE A 319 6.91 6.33 -11.40
CA ILE A 319 6.39 6.75 -10.09
C ILE A 319 5.33 5.77 -9.60
N PHE A 320 4.42 5.35 -10.48
CA PHE A 320 3.34 4.43 -10.12
C PHE A 320 3.89 3.09 -9.59
N ASN A 321 4.76 2.44 -10.36
CA ASN A 321 5.20 1.08 -10.05
C ASN A 321 6.23 1.01 -8.91
N ASN A 322 7.17 1.95 -8.87
CA ASN A 322 8.30 1.87 -7.94
C ASN A 322 8.06 2.66 -6.65
N ILE A 323 7.27 3.74 -6.71
CA ILE A 323 7.10 4.66 -5.57
C ILE A 323 5.69 4.53 -5.00
N TYR A 324 4.65 4.80 -5.81
CA TYR A 324 3.27 4.81 -5.34
C TYR A 324 2.84 3.45 -4.80
N ARG A 325 3.02 2.36 -5.56
CA ARG A 325 2.70 0.99 -5.10
C ARG A 325 3.50 0.56 -3.88
N SER A 326 4.78 0.93 -3.79
CA SER A 326 5.61 0.63 -2.62
C SER A 326 5.13 1.36 -1.37
N ILE A 327 4.71 2.62 -1.53
CA ILE A 327 4.17 3.45 -0.45
C ILE A 327 2.78 2.94 -0.04
N ASP A 328 1.90 2.65 -1.01
CA ASP A 328 0.55 2.14 -0.78
C ASP A 328 0.54 0.73 -0.16
N ALA A 329 1.51 -0.12 -0.52
CA ALA A 329 1.69 -1.42 0.12
C ALA A 329 2.01 -1.34 1.62
N MET A 330 2.48 -0.19 2.09
CA MET A 330 2.75 0.10 3.51
C MET A 330 1.64 0.93 4.18
N ALA A 331 0.57 1.26 3.45
CA ALA A 331 -0.50 2.17 3.89
C ALA A 331 -1.37 1.65 5.06
N GLY A 332 -1.18 0.40 5.51
CA GLY A 332 -1.76 -0.11 6.76
C GLY A 332 -1.43 0.76 7.98
N HIS A 333 -0.34 1.53 7.91
CA HIS A 333 0.06 2.54 8.88
C HIS A 333 -0.04 3.94 8.26
N LEU A 334 -1.15 4.63 8.51
CA LEU A 334 -1.46 5.99 8.04
C LEU A 334 -0.35 7.04 8.28
N ASP A 335 0.54 6.80 9.24
CA ASP A 335 1.67 7.69 9.58
C ASP A 335 2.88 7.49 8.65
N ILE A 336 3.08 6.30 8.08
CA ILE A 336 4.20 5.99 7.18
C ILE A 336 4.05 6.68 5.83
N MET A 337 2.82 6.77 5.29
CA MET A 337 2.54 7.42 4.00
C MET A 337 3.04 8.88 3.95
N GLY A 338 2.79 9.64 5.02
CA GLY A 338 3.14 11.06 5.09
C GLY A 338 4.64 11.30 5.26
N GLU A 339 5.30 10.45 6.06
CA GLU A 339 6.76 10.49 6.24
C GLU A 339 7.50 10.05 4.97
N MET A 340 7.08 8.95 4.35
CA MET A 340 7.66 8.45 3.10
C MET A 340 7.47 9.44 1.95
N TYR A 341 6.32 10.12 1.90
CA TYR A 341 6.09 11.21 0.94
C TYR A 341 7.03 12.40 1.19
N SER A 342 7.19 12.82 2.44
CA SER A 342 8.05 13.95 2.81
C SER A 342 9.53 13.65 2.56
N GLU A 343 9.94 12.42 2.85
CA GLU A 343 11.30 11.92 2.67
C GLU A 343 11.61 11.72 1.18
N PHE A 344 10.68 11.19 0.40
CA PHE A 344 10.81 11.10 -1.04
C PHE A 344 10.88 12.47 -1.69
N LEU A 345 10.02 13.41 -1.28
CA LEU A 345 10.14 14.79 -1.72
C LEU A 345 11.51 15.35 -1.37
N LYS A 346 12.01 15.16 -0.13
CA LYS A 346 13.35 15.59 0.27
C LYS A 346 14.44 15.08 -0.68
N TYR A 347 14.38 13.84 -1.13
CA TYR A 347 15.38 13.31 -2.06
C TYR A 347 15.16 13.73 -3.51
N ALA A 348 13.92 13.82 -3.97
CA ALA A 348 13.58 14.32 -5.32
C ALA A 348 13.86 15.82 -5.48
N LEU A 349 13.80 16.58 -4.39
CA LEU A 349 14.11 18.01 -4.28
C LEU A 349 15.62 18.32 -4.21
N GLY A 350 16.46 17.30 -3.97
CA GLY A 350 17.77 17.50 -3.36
C GLY A 350 17.66 18.08 -1.93
N ASP A 351 18.78 18.42 -1.30
CA ASP A 351 18.83 18.97 0.07
C ASP A 351 18.17 20.37 0.23
N GLY A 352 17.27 20.76 -0.69
CA GLY A 352 16.58 22.04 -0.71
C GLY A 352 17.49 23.22 -0.99
N LYS A 353 18.79 23.01 -1.20
CA LYS A 353 19.79 24.04 -1.49
C LYS A 353 19.47 24.85 -2.75
N GLU A 354 18.97 24.20 -3.81
CA GLU A 354 18.62 24.87 -5.07
C GLU A 354 17.30 25.66 -4.99
N ILE A 355 16.48 25.44 -3.95
CA ILE A 355 15.12 25.99 -3.81
C ILE A 355 14.97 26.82 -2.51
N GLY A 356 15.99 26.84 -1.66
CA GLY A 356 16.00 27.53 -0.35
C GLY A 356 15.09 26.91 0.72
N ILE A 357 14.66 25.65 0.57
CA ILE A 357 13.72 24.99 1.52
C ILE A 357 14.50 24.11 2.49
N VAL A 358 14.52 24.47 3.78
CA VAL A 358 15.14 23.64 4.83
C VAL A 358 14.17 22.57 5.29
N LEU A 359 14.59 21.30 5.25
CA LEU A 359 13.80 20.16 5.69
C LEU A 359 14.34 19.59 7.01
N THR A 360 13.66 19.93 8.11
CA THR A 360 13.98 19.41 9.45
C THR A 360 13.72 17.91 9.52
N PRO A 361 14.68 17.09 10.01
CA PRO A 361 14.48 15.64 10.13
C PRO A 361 13.30 15.26 11.06
N PRO A 362 12.50 14.23 10.73
CA PRO A 362 11.31 13.85 11.50
C PRO A 362 11.57 13.54 12.98
N TYR A 363 12.68 12.86 13.30
CA TYR A 363 13.03 12.54 14.70
C TYR A 363 13.27 13.82 15.53
N VAL A 364 13.77 14.90 14.91
CA VAL A 364 13.96 16.20 15.58
C VAL A 364 12.60 16.85 15.84
N THR A 365 11.70 16.85 14.85
CA THR A 365 10.37 17.46 15.02
C THR A 365 9.51 16.69 16.03
N LYS A 366 9.65 15.36 16.08
CA LYS A 366 9.01 14.49 17.08
C LYS A 366 9.59 14.71 18.48
N MET A 367 10.91 14.60 18.63
CA MET A 367 11.60 14.85 19.90
C MET A 367 11.24 16.23 20.48
N MET A 368 11.25 17.28 19.67
CA MET A 368 10.88 18.62 20.15
C MET A 368 9.40 18.71 20.57
N ALA A 369 8.50 18.05 19.86
CA ALA A 369 7.08 18.03 20.23
C ALA A 369 6.83 17.21 21.52
N GLU A 370 7.60 16.15 21.74
CA GLU A 370 7.60 15.35 22.98
C GLU A 370 8.17 16.14 24.16
N ILE A 371 9.31 16.82 23.98
CA ILE A 371 9.91 17.71 25.00
C ILE A 371 8.92 18.80 25.43
N LEU A 372 8.15 19.34 24.47
CA LEU A 372 7.11 20.34 24.75
C LEU A 372 5.84 19.75 25.39
N ASN A 373 5.82 18.44 25.68
CA ASN A 373 4.69 17.73 26.27
C ASN A 373 3.37 18.02 25.55
N VAL A 374 3.40 17.99 24.23
CA VAL A 374 2.20 18.16 23.41
C VAL A 374 1.20 17.05 23.72
N ASN A 375 -0.04 17.42 24.05
CA ASN A 375 -1.11 16.48 24.38
C ASN A 375 -2.38 16.80 23.59
N LYS A 376 -3.45 16.02 23.80
CA LYS A 376 -4.69 16.10 23.03
C LYS A 376 -5.41 17.46 23.12
N ASP A 377 -5.08 18.29 24.10
CA ASP A 377 -5.66 19.61 24.35
C ASP A 377 -4.73 20.76 23.95
N SER A 378 -3.47 20.46 23.64
CA SER A 378 -2.48 21.43 23.18
C SER A 378 -2.89 22.14 21.89
N ARG A 379 -2.42 23.37 21.72
CA ARG A 379 -2.61 24.19 20.51
C ARG A 379 -1.26 24.62 19.97
N THR A 380 -0.85 24.03 18.86
CA THR A 380 0.45 24.34 18.25
C THR A 380 0.34 25.46 17.22
N MET A 381 1.42 26.23 17.11
CA MET A 381 1.62 27.26 16.11
C MET A 381 3.07 27.21 15.70
N ASP A 382 3.30 27.20 14.40
CA ASP A 382 4.62 27.24 13.81
C ASP A 382 4.71 28.52 12.96
N LEU A 383 5.65 29.39 13.34
CA LEU A 383 5.83 30.69 12.69
C LEU A 383 6.64 30.58 11.39
N ALA A 384 7.45 29.54 11.27
CA ALA A 384 8.33 29.26 10.13
C ALA A 384 8.01 27.86 9.57
N THR A 385 6.73 27.62 9.28
CA THR A 385 6.18 26.29 8.99
C THR A 385 6.94 25.49 7.95
N GLY A 386 7.54 26.10 6.91
CA GLY A 386 8.24 25.35 5.86
C GLY A 386 7.40 24.17 5.33
N SER A 387 7.97 22.96 5.37
CA SER A 387 7.30 21.68 5.03
C SER A 387 6.25 21.20 6.03
N ALA A 388 6.01 21.95 7.10
CA ALA A 388 5.09 21.69 8.20
C ALA A 388 5.46 20.52 9.12
N GLY A 389 6.74 20.08 9.15
CA GLY A 389 7.21 18.96 9.97
C GLY A 389 6.79 19.05 11.45
N PHE A 390 7.05 20.18 12.13
CA PHE A 390 6.64 20.38 13.53
C PHE A 390 5.14 20.28 13.76
N LEU A 391 4.34 20.81 12.83
CA LEU A 391 2.88 20.76 12.93
C LEU A 391 2.32 19.36 12.66
N ILE A 392 3.01 18.54 11.87
CA ILE A 392 2.67 17.14 11.60
C ILE A 392 3.00 16.31 12.84
N SER A 393 4.24 16.34 13.34
CA SER A 393 4.63 15.57 14.53
C SER A 393 3.80 15.95 15.77
N SER A 394 3.54 17.24 15.97
CA SER A 394 2.64 17.69 17.04
C SER A 394 1.22 17.14 16.90
N MET A 395 0.75 16.98 15.66
CA MET A 395 -0.61 16.50 15.37
C MET A 395 -0.73 14.99 15.55
N GLU A 396 0.31 14.24 15.21
CA GLU A 396 0.44 12.79 15.45
C GLU A 396 0.36 12.49 16.94
N ILE A 397 1.23 13.10 17.76
CA ILE A 397 1.21 12.97 19.24
C ILE A 397 -0.17 13.32 19.80
N MET A 398 -0.77 14.40 19.29
CA MET A 398 -2.13 14.83 19.66
C MET A 398 -3.21 13.79 19.32
N ILE A 399 -3.06 13.06 18.21
CA ILE A 399 -4.01 12.05 17.75
C ILE A 399 -3.84 10.79 18.61
N ASP A 400 -2.61 10.39 18.86
CA ASP A 400 -2.28 9.22 19.68
C ASP A 400 -2.74 9.38 21.11
N ASP A 401 -2.49 10.53 21.72
CA ASP A 401 -2.98 10.83 23.06
C ASP A 401 -4.53 10.83 23.13
N ALA A 402 -5.20 11.25 22.05
CA ALA A 402 -6.65 11.16 21.96
C ALA A 402 -7.15 9.72 21.81
N ASN A 403 -6.44 8.86 21.07
CA ASN A 403 -6.75 7.44 20.94
C ASN A 403 -6.52 6.70 22.27
N LYS A 404 -5.41 6.98 22.95
CA LYS A 404 -5.09 6.41 24.27
C LYS A 404 -6.13 6.81 25.31
N THR A 405 -6.55 8.08 25.34
CA THR A 405 -7.52 8.56 26.33
C THR A 405 -8.95 8.07 26.09
N PHE A 406 -9.41 8.05 24.83
CA PHE A 406 -10.82 7.81 24.51
C PHE A 406 -11.10 6.45 23.87
N GLY A 407 -10.08 5.61 23.66
CA GLY A 407 -10.17 4.43 22.81
C GLY A 407 -10.11 4.79 21.32
N LYS A 408 -9.45 3.94 20.53
CA LYS A 408 -9.36 4.08 19.07
C LYS A 408 -10.78 4.00 18.47
N ASP A 409 -11.03 4.83 17.46
CA ASP A 409 -12.28 4.91 16.68
C ASP A 409 -13.59 5.17 17.45
N THR A 410 -13.52 5.51 18.74
CA THR A 410 -14.70 5.95 19.47
C THR A 410 -15.24 7.28 18.96
N SER A 411 -16.55 7.48 19.11
CA SER A 411 -17.24 8.72 18.75
C SER A 411 -16.59 9.98 19.37
N LYS A 412 -16.00 9.85 20.57
CA LYS A 412 -15.29 10.94 21.26
C LYS A 412 -13.91 11.21 20.63
N ALA A 413 -13.12 10.16 20.34
CA ALA A 413 -11.85 10.28 19.63
C ALA A 413 -12.05 10.91 18.24
N ASN A 414 -13.01 10.40 17.47
CA ASN A 414 -13.30 10.87 16.11
C ASN A 414 -13.81 12.32 16.08
N LYS A 415 -14.67 12.72 17.03
CA LYS A 415 -15.06 14.13 17.19
C LYS A 415 -13.87 15.04 17.52
N LYS A 416 -12.93 14.59 18.36
CA LYS A 416 -11.73 15.37 18.71
C LYS A 416 -10.77 15.47 17.50
N LYS A 417 -10.53 14.38 16.77
CA LYS A 417 -9.76 14.37 15.50
C LYS A 417 -10.37 15.32 14.47
N LYS A 418 -11.69 15.24 14.23
CA LYS A 418 -12.41 16.16 13.31
C LYS A 418 -12.31 17.63 13.76
N LYS A 419 -12.42 17.93 15.07
CA LYS A 419 -12.24 19.30 15.61
C LYS A 419 -10.81 19.83 15.40
N LYS A 420 -9.78 18.99 15.52
CA LYS A 420 -8.37 19.35 15.26
C LYS A 420 -8.13 19.64 13.77
N LYS A 421 -8.63 18.78 12.87
CA LYS A 421 -8.59 18.99 11.40
C LYS A 421 -9.31 20.29 10.99
N LYS A 422 -10.48 20.61 11.57
CA LYS A 422 -11.24 21.84 11.29
C LYS A 422 -10.59 23.13 11.85
N LYS A 423 -9.95 23.12 13.02
CA LYS A 423 -9.31 24.32 13.61
C LYS A 423 -8.07 24.81 12.83
N LYS A 424 -7.39 23.92 12.09
CA LYS A 424 -6.32 24.29 11.12
C LYS A 424 -6.82 25.28 10.04
N LYS A 425 -8.11 25.21 9.66
CA LYS A 425 -8.73 26.08 8.65
C LYS A 425 -8.96 27.53 9.10
N LYS A 426 -9.25 27.79 10.39
CA LYS A 426 -9.56 29.14 10.89
C LYS A 426 -8.33 30.02 11.18
N LYS A 427 -7.16 29.46 11.53
CA LYS A 427 -5.99 30.28 11.93
C LYS A 427 -5.16 30.87 10.78
N LYS A 428 -5.26 30.35 9.54
CA LYS A 428 -4.72 31.04 8.35
C LYS A 428 -5.50 32.33 7.98
N LYS A 429 -6.55 32.72 8.72
CA LYS A 429 -7.31 33.97 8.53
C LYS A 429 -6.74 35.19 9.25
N LYS A 430 -5.88 35.04 10.27
CA LYS A 430 -5.38 36.18 11.07
C LYS A 430 -3.99 36.73 10.69
N LYS A 431 -3.31 36.13 9.71
CA LYS A 431 -1.99 36.61 9.21
C LYS A 431 -2.06 37.35 7.86
N LYS A 432 -3.24 37.81 7.43
CA LYS A 432 -3.43 38.76 6.31
C LYS A 432 -4.24 39.98 6.76
N LYS A 433 -3.91 40.48 7.95
CA LYS A 433 -4.08 41.88 8.34
C LYS A 433 -2.75 42.33 8.88
#